data_AF-A0A2H6JT09-F1
#
_entry.id   AF-A0A2H6JT09-F1
#
_cell.length_a   1.000
_cell.length_b   1.000
_cell.length_c   1.000
_cell.angle_alpha   90.00
_cell.angle_beta   90.00
_cell.angle_gamma   90.00
#
_symmetry.space_group_name_H-M   'P 1'
#
loop_
_entity.id
_entity.type
_entity.pdbx_description
1 polymer ?
#
loop_
_entity_poly.entity_id
_entity_poly.type
_entity_poly.pdbx_seq_one_letter_code
_entity_poly.pdbx_strand_id
1 'polypeptide(L)' 'MPEIKFLLDADMPRSSAGMIKSCGYEVEDVRDIGMCSAKDKEIIEIWLMG' A
#
# COMPACT_ATOMS: atom_id res chain seq x y z
N MET A 1 16.58 10.16 5.94
CA MET A 1 15.31 9.70 6.53
C MET A 1 14.88 8.49 5.72
N PRO A 2 14.39 7.40 6.35
CA PRO A 2 13.85 6.30 5.56
C PRO A 2 12.68 6.80 4.73
N GLU A 3 12.63 6.38 3.47
CA GLU A 3 11.56 6.72 2.54
C GLU A 3 10.30 5.98 2.99
N ILE A 4 9.28 6.73 3.45
CA ILE A 4 8.03 6.14 3.93
C ILE A 4 7.17 5.81 2.71
N LYS A 5 6.97 4.52 2.48
CA LYS A 5 6.03 3.99 1.50
C LYS A 5 4.76 3.56 2.22
N PHE A 6 3.59 3.87 1.64
CA PHE A 6 2.29 3.43 2.13
C PHE A 6 1.73 2.29 1.29
N LEU A 7 1.00 1.39 1.93
CA LEU A 7 0.22 0.37 1.27
C LEU A 7 -1.27 0.73 1.38
N LEU A 8 -1.95 0.83 0.24
CA LEU A 8 -3.37 1.15 0.17
C LEU A 8 -4.19 -0.14 0.18
N ASP A 9 -5.01 -0.28 1.22
CA ASP A 9 -5.93 -1.39 1.41
C ASP A 9 -7.03 -1.43 0.33
N ALA A 10 -7.57 -2.63 0.07
CA ALA A 10 -8.61 -2.86 -0.93
C ALA A 10 -9.94 -2.19 -0.58
N ASP A 11 -10.27 -2.06 0.71
CA ASP A 11 -11.48 -1.41 1.20
C ASP A 11 -11.40 0.13 1.13
N MET A 12 -10.20 0.68 0.93
CA MET A 12 -10.01 2.11 0.78
C MET A 12 -10.25 2.57 -0.67
N PRO A 13 -10.87 3.74 -0.88
CA PRO A 13 -11.02 4.32 -2.22
C PRO A 13 -9.67 4.54 -2.91
N ARG A 14 -9.60 4.27 -4.22
CA ARG A 14 -8.38 4.55 -5.01
C ARG A 14 -7.97 6.02 -5.03
N SER A 15 -8.91 6.94 -4.79
CA SER A 15 -8.61 8.38 -4.64
C SER A 15 -7.70 8.68 -3.44
N SER A 16 -7.68 7.82 -2.42
CA SER A 16 -6.78 7.97 -1.26
C SER A 16 -5.31 7.87 -1.65
N ALA A 17 -4.95 7.00 -2.62
CA ALA A 17 -3.58 6.97 -3.15
C ALA A 17 -3.18 8.32 -3.78
N GLY A 18 -4.11 8.99 -4.48
CA GLY A 18 -3.86 10.31 -5.05
C GLY A 18 -3.53 11.35 -3.99
N MET A 19 -4.27 11.35 -2.87
CA MET A 19 -4.00 12.24 -1.74
C MET A 19 -2.64 11.95 -1.09
N ILE A 20 -2.30 10.68 -0.86
CA ILE A 20 -1.01 10.28 -0.27
C ILE A 20 0.16 10.73 -1.16
N LYS A 21 0.06 10.53 -2.48
CA LYS A 21 1.05 11.02 -3.46
C LYS A 21 1.16 12.54 -3.45
N SER A 22 0.04 13.26 -3.31
CA SER A 22 0.04 14.73 -3.24
C SER A 22 0.78 15.27 -2.01
N CYS A 23 0.86 14.49 -0.94
CA CYS A 23 1.64 14.80 0.26
C CYS A 23 3.14 14.45 0.11
N GLY A 24 3.57 13.93 -1.04
CA GLY A 24 4.96 13.57 -1.32
C GLY A 24 5.38 12.19 -0.84
N TYR A 25 4.43 11.30 -0.57
CA TYR A 25 4.72 9.93 -0.17
C TYR A 25 4.51 8.94 -1.32
N GLU A 26 5.30 7.87 -1.30
CA GLU A 26 5.04 6.74 -2.17
C GLU A 26 3.87 5.92 -1.66
N VAL A 27 3.06 5.38 -2.58
CA VAL A 27 1.94 4.50 -2.24
C VAL A 27 1.78 3.42 -3.29
N GLU A 28 1.56 2.20 -2.81
CA GLU A 28 1.29 1.00 -3.60
C GLU A 28 -0.08 0.46 -3.21
N ASP A 29 -0.86 -0.02 -4.17
CA ASP A 29 -2.22 -0.51 -3.93
C ASP A 29 -2.22 -2.04 -3.89
N VAL A 30 -2.78 -2.63 -2.82
CA VAL A 30 -2.85 -4.10 -2.67
C VAL A 30 -3.58 -4.77 -3.84
N ARG A 31 -4.50 -4.04 -4.49
CA ARG A 31 -5.24 -4.51 -5.66
C ARG A 31 -4.33 -4.67 -6.88
N ASP A 32 -3.33 -3.81 -7.03
CA ASP A 32 -2.46 -3.76 -8.20
C ASP A 32 -1.29 -4.76 -8.10
N ILE A 33 -0.95 -5.18 -6.87
CA ILE A 33 0.08 -6.21 -6.59
C ILE A 33 -0.50 -7.63 -6.39
N GLY A 34 -1.78 -7.83 -6.71
CA GLY A 34 -2.43 -9.14 -6.63
C GLY A 34 -2.71 -9.63 -5.20
N MET A 35 -2.64 -8.74 -4.20
CA MET A 35 -2.85 -9.05 -2.77
C MET A 35 -4.26 -8.73 -2.28
N CYS A 36 -5.19 -8.49 -3.20
CA CYS A 36 -6.59 -8.13 -2.89
C CYS A 36 -7.33 -9.14 -1.98
N SER A 37 -6.82 -10.37 -1.85
CA SER A 37 -7.37 -11.42 -0.99
C SER A 37 -6.35 -11.98 0.01
N ALA A 38 -5.17 -11.36 0.12
CA ALA A 38 -4.14 -11.77 1.04
C ALA A 38 -4.54 -11.40 2.47
N LYS A 39 -4.25 -12.27 3.44
CA LYS A 39 -4.47 -11.95 4.85
C LYS A 39 -3.45 -10.90 5.29
N ASP A 40 -3.79 -10.09 6.30
CA ASP A 40 -2.90 -9.07 6.89
C ASP A 40 -1.50 -9.61 7.19
N LYS A 41 -1.39 -10.87 7.62
CA LYS A 41 -0.12 -11.54 7.90
C LYS A 41 0.74 -11.73 6.64
N GLU A 42 0.13 -12.08 5.51
CA GLU A 42 0.81 -12.25 4.22
C GLU A 42 1.22 -10.89 3.65
N ILE A 43 0.37 -9.88 3.83
CA ILE A 43 0.67 -8.49 3.45
C ILE A 43 1.90 -7.99 4.22
N ILE A 44 1.92 -8.12 5.55
CA ILE A 44 3.03 -7.69 6.40
C ILE A 44 4.34 -8.41 6.03
N GLU A 45 4.27 -9.72 5.76
CA GLU A 45 5.44 -10.54 5.44
C GLU A 45 6.06 -10.16 4.09
N ILE A 46 5.25 -9.89 3.06
CA ILE A 46 5.75 -9.51 1.74
C ILE A 46 6.26 -8.06 1.75
N TRP A 47 5.60 -7.16 2.46
CA TRP A 47 5.91 -5.73 2.43
C TRP A 47 7.07 -5.32 3.36
N LEU A 48 7.36 -6.09 4.41
CA LEU A 48 8.50 -5.82 5.31
C LEU A 48 9.79 -6.56 4.89
N MET A 49 9.72 -7.57 4.04
CA MET A 49 10.91 -8.29 3.54
C MET A 49 11.48 -7.72 2.23
N GLY A 50 10.80 -6.75 1.61
CA GLY A 50 11.20 -6.09 0.36
C GLY A 50 12.11 -4.88 0.56
#